data_AF-A0A1I4V9S3-F1
#
_entry.id   AF-A0A1I4V9S3-F1
#
_cell.length_a   1.000
_cell.length_b   1.000
_cell.length_c   1.000
_cell.angle_alpha   90.00
_cell.angle_beta   90.00
_cell.angle_gamma   90.00
#
_symmetry.space_group_name_H-M   'P 1'
#
loop_
_entity.id
_entity.type
_entity.pdbx_description
1 polymer ?
#
loop_
_entity_poly.entity_id
_entity_poly.type
_entity_poly.pdbx_seq_one_letter_code
_entity_poly.pdbx_strand_id
1 'polypeptide(L)' 'MKKVEKGHYVKVHYTGRLENGEIFDSSEGRGPFEFQVGAGQVIPGFENHLIGMEVNEKKNLYPYAG' A
#
# COMPACT_ATOMS: atom_id res chain seq x y z
N MET A 1 -0.97 -1.68 20.09
CA MET A 1 -1.06 -2.35 18.77
C MET A 1 0.14 -1.92 17.93
N LYS A 2 0.70 -2.81 17.12
CA LYS A 2 1.90 -2.49 16.31
C LYS A 2 1.47 -1.75 15.05
N LYS A 3 1.93 -0.51 14.91
CA LYS A 3 1.70 0.32 13.72
C LYS A 3 2.84 0.13 12.72
N VAL A 4 2.55 0.40 11.46
CA VAL A 4 3.55 0.42 10.39
C VAL A 4 4.47 1.63 10.55
N GLU A 5 5.78 1.42 10.44
CA GLU A 5 6.83 2.42 10.58
C GLU A 5 7.91 2.15 9.53
N LYS A 6 8.75 3.15 9.26
CA LYS A 6 9.90 2.98 8.35
C LYS A 6 10.82 1.87 8.87
N GLY A 7 11.33 1.05 7.97
CA GLY A 7 12.17 -0.11 8.23
C GLY A 7 11.40 -1.42 8.47
N HIS A 8 10.09 -1.38 8.73
CA HIS A 8 9.28 -2.59 8.84
C HIS A 8 9.11 -3.28 7.48
N TYR A 9 9.15 -4.60 7.49
CA TYR A 9 8.62 -5.43 6.40
C TYR A 9 7.11 -5.59 6.58
N VAL A 10 6.37 -5.36 5.49
CA VAL A 10 4.91 -5.47 5.46
C VAL A 10 4.48 -6.39 4.32
N LYS A 11 3.35 -7.07 4.52
CA LYS A 11 2.65 -7.84 3.50
C LYS A 11 1.30 -7.20 3.24
N VAL A 12 1.06 -6.77 2.01
CA VAL A 12 -0.16 -6.04 1.65
C VAL A 12 -0.90 -6.73 0.51
N HIS A 13 -2.23 -6.78 0.63
CA HIS A 13 -3.09 -6.94 -0.52
C HIS A 13 -3.49 -5.57 -1.05
N TYR A 14 -3.48 -5.40 -2.37
CA TYR A 14 -3.76 -4.13 -3.02
C TYR A 14 -4.53 -4.32 -4.33
N THR A 15 -5.25 -3.28 -4.72
CA THR A 15 -5.83 -3.13 -6.07
C THR A 15 -5.55 -1.71 -6.52
N GLY A 16 -4.74 -1.55 -7.56
CA GLY A 16 -4.46 -0.29 -8.21
C GLY A 16 -5.49 0.01 -9.29
N ARG A 17 -6.05 1.23 -9.28
CA ARG A 17 -7.01 1.70 -10.28
C ARG A 17 -6.55 3.00 -10.93
N LEU A 18 -6.83 3.15 -12.21
CA LEU A 18 -6.73 4.41 -12.93
C LEU A 18 -7.91 5.33 -12.55
N GLU A 19 -7.84 6.61 -12.91
CA GLU A 19 -8.90 7.59 -12.61
C GLU A 19 -10.26 7.22 -13.23
N ASN A 20 -10.24 6.51 -14.37
CA ASN A 20 -11.45 5.98 -15.02
C ASN A 20 -12.03 4.74 -14.31
N GLY A 21 -11.42 4.26 -13.22
CA GLY A 21 -11.85 3.10 -12.43
C GLY A 21 -11.28 1.75 -12.91
N GLU A 22 -10.59 1.72 -14.05
CA GLU A 22 -9.95 0.53 -14.62
C GLU A 22 -8.85 0.02 -13.68
N ILE A 23 -8.83 -1.30 -13.44
CA ILE A 23 -7.79 -1.93 -12.64
C ILE A 23 -6.55 -2.09 -13.54
N PHE A 24 -5.45 -1.43 -13.18
CA PHE A 24 -4.18 -1.64 -13.89
C PHE A 24 -3.34 -2.75 -13.22
N ASP A 25 -3.53 -2.99 -11.92
CA ASP A 25 -2.86 -4.07 -11.20
C ASP A 25 -3.62 -4.47 -9.92
N SER A 26 -3.49 -5.72 -9.49
CA SER A 26 -4.11 -6.23 -8.25
C SER A 26 -3.37 -7.43 -7.71
N SER A 27 -3.21 -7.53 -6.39
CA SER A 27 -2.72 -8.77 -5.77
C SER A 27 -3.79 -9.84 -5.61
N GLU A 28 -5.05 -9.56 -5.98
CA GLU A 28 -6.12 -10.57 -6.00
C GLU A 28 -5.75 -11.73 -6.94
N GLY A 29 -6.02 -12.97 -6.50
CA GLY A 29 -5.58 -14.18 -7.20
C GLY A 29 -4.08 -14.48 -7.08
N ARG A 30 -3.31 -13.62 -6.40
CA ARG A 30 -1.89 -13.80 -6.08
C ARG A 30 -1.66 -13.70 -4.56
N GLY A 31 -0.46 -14.03 -4.11
CA GLY A 31 -0.04 -13.78 -2.72
C GLY A 31 0.08 -12.28 -2.43
N PRO A 32 0.14 -11.89 -1.15
CA PRO A 32 0.40 -10.50 -0.77
C PRO A 32 1.78 -10.05 -1.26
N PHE A 33 1.89 -8.76 -1.57
CA PHE A 33 3.16 -8.15 -1.91
C PHE A 33 3.95 -7.82 -0.64
N GLU A 34 5.22 -8.23 -0.58
CA GLU A 34 6.12 -8.02 0.55
C GLU A 34 7.24 -7.05 0.20
N PHE A 35 7.43 -6.04 1.04
CA PHE A 35 8.50 -5.04 0.87
C PHE A 35 8.84 -4.35 2.19
N GLN A 36 9.97 -3.62 2.21
CA GLN A 36 10.39 -2.82 3.35
C GLN A 36 9.91 -1.37 3.21
N VAL A 37 9.21 -0.86 4.22
CA VAL A 37 8.72 0.53 4.23
C VAL A 37 9.88 1.51 4.38
N GLY A 38 9.95 2.51 3.53
CA GLY A 38 10.98 3.55 3.47
C GLY A 38 12.16 3.19 2.57
N ALA A 39 12.15 2.03 1.90
CA ALA A 39 13.24 1.57 1.03
C ALA A 39 13.12 2.08 -0.41
N GLY A 40 12.02 2.77 -0.77
CA GLY A 40 11.83 3.29 -2.13
C GLY A 40 11.56 2.21 -3.18
N GLN A 41 11.09 1.03 -2.76
CA GLN A 41 10.77 -0.09 -3.66
C GLN A 41 9.43 0.07 -4.38
N VAL A 42 8.59 0.99 -3.91
CA VAL A 42 7.25 1.28 -4.43
C VAL A 42 7.06 2.78 -4.58
N ILE A 43 5.99 3.21 -5.26
CA ILE A 43 5.69 4.63 -5.43
C ILE A 43 5.56 5.33 -4.06
N PRO A 44 6.14 6.54 -3.86
CA PRO A 44 6.17 7.20 -2.55
C PRO A 44 4.79 7.41 -1.92
N GLY A 45 3.78 7.71 -2.75
CA GLY A 45 2.41 7.89 -2.28
C GLY A 45 1.85 6.63 -1.62
N PHE A 46 2.14 5.44 -2.17
CA PHE A 46 1.69 4.18 -1.59
C PHE A 46 2.38 3.92 -0.24
N GLU A 47 3.70 4.08 -0.20
CA GLU A 47 4.50 3.87 1.00
C GLU A 47 4.11 4.80 2.15
N ASN A 48 3.97 6.10 1.86
CA ASN A 48 3.62 7.11 2.87
C ASN A 48 2.23 6.86 3.49
N HIS A 49 1.28 6.36 2.71
CA HIS A 49 -0.06 6.07 3.20
C HIS A 49 -0.14 4.86 4.13
N LEU A 50 0.82 3.94 4.07
CA LEU A 50 0.89 2.79 4.97
C LEU A 50 1.40 3.16 6.36
N ILE A 51 2.21 4.23 6.48
CA ILE A 51 2.78 4.65 7.76
C ILE A 51 1.64 4.94 8.76
N GLY A 52 1.73 4.35 9.95
CA GLY A 52 0.74 4.48 11.00
C GLY A 52 -0.47 3.55 10.89
N MET A 53 -0.64 2.83 9.78
CA MET A 53 -1.70 1.82 9.65
C MET A 53 -1.48 0.64 10.61
N GLU A 54 -2.58 0.00 10.98
CA GLU A 54 -2.59 -1.22 11.77
C GLU A 54 -2.69 -2.48 10.91
N VAL A 55 -2.25 -3.62 11.46
CA VAL A 55 -2.42 -4.91 10.77
C VAL A 55 -3.89 -5.19 10.54
N ASN A 56 -4.23 -5.63 9.32
CA ASN A 56 -5.60 -5.86 8.83
C ASN A 56 -6.44 -4.59 8.57
N GLU A 57 -5.88 -3.39 8.71
CA GLU A 57 -6.55 -2.17 8.28
C GLU A 57 -6.65 -2.13 6.74
N LYS A 58 -7.79 -1.63 6.23
CA LYS A 58 -8.04 -1.42 4.80
C LYS A 58 -8.33 0.06 4.56
N LYS A 59 -7.65 0.66 3.58
CA LYS A 59 -7.79 2.06 3.23
C LYS A 59 -7.72 2.27 1.72
N ASN A 60 -8.55 3.18 1.19
CA ASN A 60 -8.41 3.66 -0.18
C ASN A 60 -7.40 4.81 -0.20
N LEU A 61 -6.43 4.73 -1.09
CA LEU A 61 -5.38 5.72 -1.25
C LEU A 61 -5.63 6.47 -2.54
N TYR A 62 -5.64 7.80 -2.49
CA TYR A 62 -5.79 8.65 -3.66
C TYR A 62 -4.48 9.40 -3.89
N PRO A 63 -4.01 9.52 -5.14
CA PRO A 63 -2.67 10.02 -5.42
C PRO A 63 -2.42 11.44 -4.92
N TYR A 64 -3.45 12.29 -4.78
CA TYR A 64 -3.33 13.62 -4.18
C TYR A 64 -4.66 14.04 -3.55
N ALA A 65 -4.67 14.36 -2.25
CA ALA A 65 -5.68 15.24 -1.69
C ALA A 65 -5.24 16.67 -1.97
N GLY A 66 -5.75 17.23 -3.08
CA GLY A 66 -5.82 18.68 -3.24
C GLY A 66 -6.94 19.24 -2.38
#